data_AF-A0A0M8Z079-F1
#
_entry.id   AF-A0A0M8Z079-F1
#
_cell.length_a   1.000
_cell.length_b   1.000
_cell.length_c   1.000
_cell.angle_alpha   90.00
_cell.angle_beta   90.00
_cell.angle_gamma   90.00
#
_symmetry.space_group_name_H-M   'P 1'
#
loop_
_entity.id
_entity.type
_entity.pdbx_description
1 polymer ?
#
loop_
_entity_poly.entity_id
_entity_poly.type
_entity_poly.pdbx_seq_one_letter_code
_entity_poly.pdbx_strand_id
1 'polypeptide(L)'
;MSGTGVERLFGVGTSPWIVSGELWDRLEPLLPQRERRFRHPGRKPLPDRDVLCGLLYVLHTGIQWEYLPKNLGFGSGMTCWRRLRDWNEAGVWQRLHEILLAELNAAARLDWSRCVVDSSHVRALKGGSSRAHHRLTGDEPAPSIT
;
A
#
# COMPACT_ATOMS: atom_id res chain seq x y z
N MET A 1 -4.76 7.54 33.52
CA MET A 1 -4.80 8.21 32.21
C MET A 1 -3.81 7.49 31.30
N SER A 2 -4.25 6.37 30.72
CA SER A 2 -3.40 5.47 29.94
C SER A 2 -3.65 5.74 28.47
N GLY A 3 -2.66 6.32 27.78
CA GLY A 3 -2.72 6.53 26.34
C GLY A 3 -2.86 5.21 25.61
N THR A 4 -3.90 5.10 24.79
CA THR A 4 -4.32 3.92 24.03
C THR A 4 -3.29 3.62 22.92
N GLY A 5 -2.79 2.38 22.83
CA GLY A 5 -1.65 1.99 21.97
C GLY A 5 -1.75 2.37 20.48
N VAL A 6 -2.97 2.48 19.96
CA VAL A 6 -3.26 2.86 18.58
C VAL A 6 -2.91 4.32 18.22
N GLU A 7 -2.77 5.24 19.19
CA GLU A 7 -2.25 6.59 18.93
C GLU A 7 -0.72 6.63 18.81
N ARG A 8 -0.02 5.61 19.29
CA ARG A 8 1.44 5.49 19.18
C ARG A 8 1.91 4.85 17.88
N LEU A 9 1.00 4.25 17.11
CA LEU A 9 1.29 3.71 15.78
C LEU A 9 1.76 4.81 14.83
N PHE A 10 1.17 6.00 14.92
CA PHE A 10 1.53 7.19 14.17
C PHE A 10 2.25 8.17 15.11
N GLY A 11 3.55 7.95 15.32
CA GLY A 11 4.35 8.74 16.25
C GLY A 11 4.18 10.24 16.06
N VAL A 12 3.59 10.91 17.06
CA VAL A 12 3.48 12.37 17.11
C VAL A 12 4.91 12.92 17.27
N GLY A 13 5.43 13.57 16.23
CA GLY A 13 6.74 14.24 16.23
C GLY A 13 7.87 13.55 15.45
N THR A 14 7.64 12.37 14.88
CA THR A 14 8.57 11.71 13.95
C THR A 14 8.15 11.92 12.51
N SER A 15 9.10 11.93 11.57
CA SER A 15 8.77 12.03 10.15
C SER A 15 7.80 10.91 9.75
N PRO A 16 6.79 11.19 8.89
CA PRO A 16 5.65 10.28 8.65
C PRO A 16 6.04 8.95 7.99
N TRP A 17 7.26 8.84 7.46
CA TRP A 17 7.82 7.63 6.87
C TRP A 17 8.65 6.78 7.84
N ILE A 18 8.84 7.20 9.09
CA ILE A 18 9.53 6.38 10.09
C ILE A 18 8.54 5.43 10.76
N VAL A 19 8.76 4.14 10.53
CA VAL A 19 7.91 3.06 11.07
C VAL A 19 8.16 2.92 12.57
N SER A 20 7.12 3.07 13.39
CA SER A 20 7.18 2.84 14.83
C SER A 20 7.46 1.37 15.15
N GLY A 21 8.04 1.09 16.32
CA GLY A 21 8.27 -0.30 16.76
C GLY A 21 6.97 -1.07 16.86
N GLU A 22 5.93 -0.43 17.41
CA GLU A 22 4.61 -1.04 17.57
C GLU A 22 3.94 -1.44 16.25
N LEU A 23 4.09 -0.63 15.19
CA LEU A 23 3.62 -1.00 13.86
C LEU A 23 4.50 -2.11 13.25
N TRP A 24 5.81 -2.03 13.47
CA TRP A 24 6.75 -3.02 12.96
C TRP A 24 6.48 -4.42 13.54
N ASP A 25 6.20 -4.52 14.84
CA ASP A 25 5.94 -5.80 15.53
C ASP A 25 4.72 -6.54 14.95
N ARG A 26 3.75 -5.81 14.39
CA ARG A 26 2.59 -6.40 13.69
C ARG A 26 2.89 -6.81 12.26
N LEU A 27 3.74 -6.05 11.58
CA LEU A 27 4.04 -6.23 10.16
C LEU A 27 5.10 -7.31 9.92
N GLU A 28 6.15 -7.33 10.73
CA GLU A 28 7.30 -8.24 10.57
C GLU A 28 6.90 -9.72 10.46
N PRO A 29 5.98 -10.26 11.30
CA PRO A 29 5.56 -11.66 11.21
C PRO A 29 4.82 -12.00 9.91
N LEU A 30 4.28 -11.01 9.21
CA LEU A 30 3.53 -11.20 7.96
C LEU A 30 4.46 -11.31 6.75
N LEU A 31 5.72 -10.88 6.90
CA LEU A 31 6.67 -10.82 5.81
C LEU A 31 7.06 -12.22 5.31
N PRO A 32 7.14 -12.41 3.99
CA PRO A 32 7.59 -13.68 3.44
C PRO A 32 9.07 -13.91 3.81
N GLN A 33 9.37 -15.12 4.27
CA GLN A 33 10.74 -15.53 4.53
C GLN A 33 11.52 -15.61 3.21
N ARG A 34 12.62 -14.86 3.10
CA ARG A 34 13.48 -14.89 1.93
C ARG A 34 14.58 -15.92 2.11
N GLU A 35 14.47 -17.02 1.38
CA GLU A 35 15.56 -17.99 1.30
C GLU A 35 16.77 -17.36 0.61
N ARG A 36 17.91 -17.42 1.31
CA ARG A 36 19.19 -16.96 0.76
C ARG A 36 19.88 -18.14 0.08
N ARG A 37 20.32 -17.93 -1.16
CA ARG A 37 21.10 -18.94 -1.88
C ARG A 37 22.33 -19.33 -1.05
N PHE A 38 22.53 -20.63 -0.84
CA PHE A 38 23.69 -21.12 -0.08
C PHE A 38 25.02 -20.79 -0.78
N ARG A 39 25.09 -21.04 -2.10
CA ARG A 39 26.28 -20.76 -2.91
C ARG A 39 26.14 -19.41 -3.62
N HIS A 40 27.20 -18.60 -3.58
CA HIS A 40 27.25 -17.23 -4.14
C HIS A 40 26.06 -16.36 -3.71
N PRO A 41 25.90 -16.11 -2.40
CA PRO A 41 24.70 -15.47 -1.86
C PRO A 41 24.53 -13.98 -2.22
N GLY A 42 25.51 -13.38 -2.90
CA GLY A 42 25.53 -11.95 -3.23
C GLY A 42 25.55 -11.04 -2.01
N ARG A 43 25.25 -9.76 -2.24
CA ARG A 43 25.16 -8.72 -1.20
C ARG A 43 24.02 -9.06 -0.23
N LYS A 44 24.27 -8.86 1.08
CA LYS A 44 23.23 -8.99 2.10
C LYS A 44 22.05 -8.06 1.77
N PRO A 45 20.80 -8.55 1.82
CA PRO A 45 19.62 -7.69 1.69
C PRO A 45 19.63 -6.59 2.76
N LEU A 46 19.01 -5.47 2.43
CA LEU A 46 18.72 -4.42 3.43
C LEU A 46 17.67 -4.92 4.42
N PRO A 47 17.75 -4.46 5.69
CA PRO A 47 16.70 -4.73 6.68
C PRO A 47 15.34 -4.29 6.16
N ASP A 48 14.33 -5.11 6.40
CA ASP A 48 13.01 -4.91 5.81
C ASP A 48 12.31 -3.66 6.34
N ARG A 49 12.59 -3.29 7.61
CA ARG A 49 12.10 -2.05 8.22
C ARG A 49 12.63 -0.81 7.53
N ASP A 50 13.91 -0.79 7.18
CA ASP A 50 14.52 0.34 6.45
C ASP A 50 13.93 0.48 5.06
N VAL A 51 13.67 -0.65 4.40
CA VAL A 51 13.01 -0.67 3.09
C VAL A 51 11.57 -0.18 3.18
N LEU A 52 10.84 -0.52 4.24
CA LEU A 52 9.50 0.01 4.49
C LEU A 52 9.53 1.52 4.74
N CYS A 53 10.48 2.03 5.51
CA CYS A 53 10.66 3.48 5.68
C CYS A 53 10.93 4.19 4.33
N GLY A 54 11.77 3.61 3.47
CA GLY A 54 12.03 4.14 2.13
C GLY A 54 10.80 4.12 1.22
N LEU A 55 10.03 3.03 1.27
CA LEU A 55 8.77 2.91 0.56
C LEU A 55 7.79 4.01 1.00
N LEU A 56 7.60 4.18 2.31
CA LEU A 56 6.72 5.21 2.86
C LEU A 56 7.21 6.62 2.51
N TYR A 57 8.52 6.85 2.48
CA TYR A 57 9.09 8.12 2.04
C TYR A 57 8.67 8.44 0.60
N VAL A 58 8.83 7.49 -0.32
CA VAL A 58 8.43 7.67 -1.72
C VAL A 58 6.93 7.90 -1.86
N LEU A 59 6.10 7.11 -1.17
CA LEU A 59 4.65 7.26 -1.23
C LEU A 59 4.16 8.58 -0.62
N HIS A 60 4.78 9.02 0.46
CA HIS A 60 4.41 10.26 1.14
C HIS A 60 4.82 11.50 0.35
N THR A 61 6.01 11.48 -0.26
CA THR A 61 6.56 12.63 -1.00
C THR A 61 6.15 12.65 -2.48
N GLY A 62 5.72 11.52 -3.03
CA GLY A 62 5.35 11.37 -4.44
C GLY A 62 6.53 11.41 -5.41
N ILE A 63 7.78 11.30 -4.93
CA ILE A 63 8.96 11.32 -5.80
C ILE A 63 9.04 10.05 -6.66
N GLN A 64 9.82 10.10 -7.74
CA GLN A 64 10.17 8.90 -8.50
C GLN A 64 11.08 7.99 -7.66
N TRP A 65 10.96 6.68 -7.85
CA TRP A 65 11.74 5.67 -7.12
C TRP A 65 13.26 5.89 -7.27
N GLU A 66 13.72 6.30 -8.44
CA GLU A 66 15.13 6.58 -8.75
C GLU A 66 15.68 7.77 -7.95
N TYR A 67 14.81 8.66 -7.48
CA TYR A 67 15.18 9.87 -6.74
C TYR A 67 15.16 9.69 -5.21
N LEU A 68 14.91 8.48 -4.70
CA LEU A 68 15.01 8.22 -3.26
C LEU A 68 16.44 8.59 -2.76
N PRO A 69 16.58 9.54 -1.82
CA PRO A 69 17.90 9.98 -1.36
C PRO A 69 18.67 8.86 -0.66
N LYS A 70 19.86 8.53 -1.17
CA LYS A 70 20.68 7.41 -0.67
C LYS A 70 21.24 7.66 0.73
N ASN A 71 21.39 8.92 1.14
CA ASN A 71 21.90 9.32 2.45
C ASN A 71 20.94 9.00 3.61
N LEU A 72 19.68 8.66 3.31
CA LEU A 72 18.69 8.29 4.32
C LEU A 72 18.83 6.84 4.82
N GLY A 73 19.67 6.02 4.18
CA GLY A 73 19.93 4.65 4.61
C GLY A 73 18.87 3.60 4.20
N PHE A 74 17.77 4.02 3.56
CA PHE A 74 16.68 3.12 3.14
C PHE A 74 16.99 2.23 1.93
N GLY A 75 18.17 2.40 1.32
CA GLY A 75 18.56 1.74 0.08
C GLY A 75 18.18 2.51 -1.17
N SER A 76 18.10 1.80 -2.30
CA SER A 76 17.61 2.39 -3.55
C SER A 76 16.09 2.27 -3.65
N GLY A 77 15.42 3.25 -4.27
CA GLY A 77 13.98 3.15 -4.45
C GLY A 77 13.58 1.96 -5.32
N MET A 78 14.41 1.51 -6.26
CA MET A 78 14.15 0.24 -6.97
C MET A 78 14.16 -0.99 -6.06
N THR A 79 14.92 -0.97 -4.96
CA THR A 79 14.85 -2.02 -3.93
C THR A 79 13.54 -1.94 -3.16
N CYS A 80 13.09 -0.72 -2.83
CA CYS A 80 11.80 -0.48 -2.19
C CYS A 80 10.64 -0.93 -3.09
N TRP A 81 10.66 -0.58 -4.37
CA TRP A 81 9.64 -0.96 -5.34
C TRP A 81 9.53 -2.48 -5.51
N ARG A 82 10.67 -3.18 -5.69
CA ARG A 82 10.65 -4.66 -5.75
C ARG A 82 10.06 -5.25 -4.48
N ARG A 83 10.42 -4.69 -3.33
CA ARG A 83 9.90 -5.17 -2.04
C ARG A 83 8.40 -4.94 -1.90
N LEU A 84 7.92 -3.76 -2.29
CA LEU A 84 6.49 -3.43 -2.34
C LEU A 84 5.74 -4.45 -3.20
N ARG A 85 6.24 -4.74 -4.40
CA ARG A 85 5.65 -5.74 -5.30
C ARG A 85 5.63 -7.13 -4.68
N ASP A 86 6.78 -7.60 -4.19
CA ASP A 86 6.90 -8.96 -3.62
C ASP A 86 5.98 -9.10 -2.37
N TRP A 87 5.86 -8.07 -1.54
CA TRP A 87 4.96 -8.06 -0.38
C TRP A 87 3.48 -7.96 -0.78
N ASN A 88 3.17 -7.25 -1.86
CA ASN A 88 1.82 -7.19 -2.41
C ASN A 88 1.39 -8.57 -2.95
N GLU A 89 2.25 -9.23 -3.73
CA GLU A 89 2.02 -10.60 -4.23
C GLU A 89 1.87 -11.61 -3.08
N ALA A 90 2.61 -11.43 -1.99
CA ALA A 90 2.49 -12.24 -0.77
C ALA A 90 1.29 -11.85 0.14
N GLY A 91 0.45 -10.88 -0.27
CA GLY A 91 -0.72 -10.45 0.50
C GLY A 91 -0.41 -9.84 1.87
N VAL A 92 0.77 -9.27 2.06
CA VAL A 92 1.20 -8.66 3.35
C VAL A 92 0.25 -7.53 3.74
N TRP A 93 -0.07 -6.63 2.78
CA TRP A 93 -0.88 -5.45 3.04
C TRP A 93 -2.32 -5.79 3.43
N GLN A 94 -2.90 -6.78 2.75
CA GLN A 94 -4.25 -7.25 3.07
C GLN A 94 -4.32 -7.80 4.50
N ARG A 95 -3.39 -8.68 4.87
CA ARG A 95 -3.33 -9.27 6.23
C ARG A 95 -3.09 -8.20 7.30
N LEU A 96 -2.20 -7.25 7.03
CA LEU A 96 -1.96 -6.14 7.96
C LEU A 96 -3.22 -5.28 8.14
N HIS A 97 -3.92 -4.96 7.04
CA HIS A 97 -5.16 -4.20 7.09
C HIS A 97 -6.22 -4.89 7.95
N GLU A 98 -6.40 -6.20 7.77
CA GLU A 98 -7.35 -7.01 8.56
C GLU A 98 -6.99 -7.01 10.05
N ILE A 99 -5.71 -7.14 10.41
CA ILE A 99 -5.25 -7.08 11.80
C ILE A 99 -5.57 -5.71 12.42
N LEU A 100 -5.20 -4.62 11.74
CA LEU A 100 -5.46 -3.27 12.23
C LEU A 100 -6.96 -2.99 12.34
N LEU A 101 -7.76 -3.47 11.40
CA LEU A 101 -9.22 -3.33 11.45
C LEU A 101 -9.81 -4.10 12.63
N ALA A 102 -9.36 -5.33 12.88
CA ALA A 102 -9.79 -6.14 14.02
C ALA A 102 -9.43 -5.48 15.35
N GLU A 103 -8.22 -4.92 15.47
CA GLU A 103 -7.78 -4.18 16.66
C GLU A 103 -8.62 -2.92 16.90
N LEU A 104 -8.89 -2.14 15.86
CA LEU A 104 -9.74 -0.96 15.96
C LEU A 104 -11.18 -1.32 16.33
N ASN A 105 -11.71 -2.42 15.78
CA ASN A 105 -13.04 -2.92 16.13
C ASN A 105 -13.09 -3.35 17.60
N ALA A 106 -12.11 -4.14 18.06
CA ALA A 106 -12.02 -4.58 19.45
C ALA A 106 -11.89 -3.42 20.44
N ALA A 107 -11.24 -2.33 20.01
CA ALA A 107 -11.12 -1.10 20.79
C ALA A 107 -12.35 -0.16 20.67
N ALA A 108 -13.42 -0.57 19.97
CA ALA A 108 -14.61 0.25 19.70
C ALA A 108 -14.27 1.62 19.06
N ARG A 109 -13.24 1.66 18.20
CA ARG A 109 -12.78 2.87 17.50
C ARG A 109 -13.23 2.96 16.05
N LEU A 110 -14.00 1.99 15.57
CA LEU A 110 -14.62 2.05 14.24
C LEU A 110 -15.95 2.79 14.32
N ASP A 111 -16.07 3.87 13.55
CA ASP A 111 -17.33 4.58 13.36
C ASP A 111 -18.16 3.87 12.30
N TRP A 112 -19.08 3.02 12.75
CA TRP A 112 -20.01 2.30 11.87
C TRP A 112 -21.16 3.15 11.33
N SER A 113 -21.33 4.39 11.82
CA SER A 113 -22.37 5.30 11.29
C SER A 113 -21.99 5.89 9.94
N ARG A 114 -20.70 5.82 9.56
CA ARG A 114 -20.15 6.38 8.33
C ARG A 114 -19.38 5.33 7.55
N CYS A 115 -19.78 5.13 6.30
CA CYS A 115 -19.01 4.32 5.34
C CYS A 115 -18.50 5.22 4.21
N VAL A 116 -17.20 5.16 3.92
CA VAL A 116 -16.59 5.81 2.75
C VAL A 116 -16.16 4.71 1.80
N VAL A 117 -16.66 4.76 0.57
CA VAL A 117 -16.33 3.82 -0.49
C VAL A 117 -15.52 4.57 -1.54
N ASP A 118 -14.30 4.12 -1.81
CA ASP A 118 -13.51 4.56 -2.96
C ASP A 118 -13.55 3.50 -4.06
N SER A 119 -13.32 3.96 -5.30
CA SER A 119 -13.01 3.06 -6.40
C SER A 119 -11.87 3.62 -7.23
N SER A 120 -11.04 2.73 -7.77
CA SER A 120 -9.98 3.06 -8.71
C SER A 120 -10.33 2.57 -10.10
N HIS A 121 -10.32 3.47 -11.10
CA HIS A 121 -10.52 3.12 -12.50
C HIS A 121 -9.18 3.01 -13.22
N VAL A 122 -8.86 1.82 -13.74
CA VAL A 122 -7.71 1.62 -14.62
C VAL A 122 -8.21 1.50 -16.06
N ARG A 123 -7.65 2.29 -16.98
CA ARG A 123 -7.98 2.17 -18.40
C ARG A 123 -7.52 0.82 -18.93
N ALA A 124 -8.44 0.07 -19.56
CA ALA A 124 -8.12 -1.14 -20.30
C ALA A 124 -7.45 -0.78 -21.65
N LEU A 125 -6.15 -0.47 -21.62
CA LEU A 125 -5.39 -0.01 -22.80
C LEU A 125 -5.35 -1.03 -23.95
N LYS A 126 -5.53 -2.33 -23.66
CA LYS A 126 -5.42 -3.41 -24.66
C LYS A 126 -6.75 -3.91 -25.23
N GLY A 127 -7.90 -3.39 -24.78
CA GLY A 127 -9.22 -3.90 -25.19
C GLY A 127 -9.48 -5.33 -24.70
N GLY A 128 -10.72 -5.64 -24.33
CA GLY A 128 -11.13 -7.03 -24.08
C GLY A 128 -11.32 -7.77 -25.40
N SER A 129 -11.16 -9.10 -25.40
CA SER A 129 -11.55 -9.96 -26.53
C SER A 129 -13.05 -9.87 -26.85
N SER A 130 -13.86 -9.37 -25.91
CA SER A 130 -15.24 -8.97 -26.11
C SER A 130 -15.37 -7.45 -25.96
N ARG A 131 -16.00 -6.80 -26.93
CA ARG A 131 -16.49 -5.42 -26.79
C ARG A 131 -17.82 -5.51 -26.05
N ALA A 132 -17.96 -4.82 -24.92
CA ALA A 132 -19.28 -4.59 -24.38
C ALA A 132 -20.11 -3.88 -25.46
N HIS A 133 -21.29 -4.40 -25.79
CA HIS A 133 -22.21 -3.70 -26.67
C HIS A 133 -22.56 -2.38 -25.99
N HIS A 134 -22.17 -1.27 -26.61
CA HIS A 134 -22.72 0.03 -26.25
C HIS A 134 -24.23 -0.05 -26.45
N ARG A 135 -25.01 0.15 -25.38
CA ARG A 135 -26.46 0.30 -25.52
C ARG A 135 -26.66 1.57 -26.35
N LEU A 136 -27.15 1.42 -27.58
CA LEU A 136 -27.69 2.56 -28.31
C LEU A 136 -28.83 3.10 -27.43
N THR A 137 -28.62 4.27 -26.84
CA THR A 137 -29.73 5.14 -26.43
C THR A 137 -30.45 5.46 -27.74
N GLY A 138 -31.64 4.89 -27.91
CA GLY A 138 -32.26 4.68 -29.23
C GLY A 138 -32.37 5.92 -30.12
N ASP A 139 -32.46 5.65 -31.42
CA ASP A 139 -32.87 6.58 -32.46
C ASP A 139 -34.31 7.08 -32.20
N GLU A 140 -34.47 8.17 -31.47
CA GLU A 140 -35.65 9.00 -31.67
C GLU A 140 -35.27 10.14 -32.64
N PRO A 141 -35.70 10.09 -33.91
CA PRO A 141 -35.56 11.25 -34.79
C PRO A 141 -36.37 12.41 -34.20
N ALA A 142 -35.72 13.56 -34.10
CA ALA A 142 -36.34 14.79 -33.62
C ALA A 142 -37.63 15.09 -34.41
N PRO A 143 -38.75 15.44 -33.75
CA PRO A 143 -40.00 15.72 -34.45
C PRO A 143 -39.82 16.91 -35.40
N SER A 144 -40.18 16.72 -36.67
CA SER A 144 -40.19 17.79 -37.67
C SER A 144 -41.26 18.81 -37.32
N ILE A 145 -40.82 20.03 -37.05
CA ILE A 145 -41.69 21.21 -36.98
C ILE A 145 -42.08 21.60 -38.41
N THR A 146 -43.38 21.60 -38.71
CA THR A 146 -43.97 22.25 -39.88
C THR A 146 -44.52 23.61 -39.46
#